data_AF-A0A0M9G307-F1
#
_entry.id   AF-A0A0M9G307-F1
#
_cell.length_a   1.000
_cell.length_b   1.000
_cell.length_c   1.000
_cell.angle_alpha   90.00
_cell.angle_beta   90.00
_cell.angle_gamma   90.00
#
_symmetry.space_group_name_H-M   'P 1'
#
loop_
_entity.id
_entity.type
_entity.pdbx_description
1 polymer ?
#
loop_
_entity_poly.entity_id
_entity_poly.type
_entity_poly.pdbx_seq_one_letter_code
_entity_poly.pdbx_strand_id
1 'polypeptide(L)'
;MSSYSNTQSRLQRIAPQLRPAGVHGDFSEATVAELLSSFNPDGLVTPDHIRAFQHRGAGVGEATRSWSRSKDSPVDPNMRHGVKGETASGGAEACLRPEEYADKMTALLDAQRETQYLSNRRKPLGHAPVPENPVPVPLHGFGITHEKGESTQSVLAGYRAVDVIHPAGEQVSRNYNWDAHGIDPTQHRFGRPSENSNGSTAAAVRCESATQLRSKLANDYQSTVAHELGKSKSYGFDDPAEWDATKRGRVAQPGASGKAASHFQTEQPTVQEVLSSWAAATSSATAAQSADEASVSDGEKTCAVEQSSAQPSKNKLGNLEDDVRAHQLLYPCHYVSLGVESKYFAGGRTLDDIRQLCHKCDFGLTDADIDAVFNEMSKDGKCSIEEFKNQARVKGLM
;
A
#
# COMPACT_ATOMS: atom_id res chain seq x y z
N MET A 1 3.87 178.96 -10.07
CA MET A 1 3.86 178.68 -8.62
C MET A 1 2.64 177.82 -8.28
N SER A 2 2.87 176.66 -7.66
CA SER A 2 1.98 175.74 -6.89
C SER A 2 0.57 175.39 -7.43
N SER A 3 0.05 174.15 -7.34
CA SER A 3 0.29 173.08 -6.36
C SER A 3 -0.21 171.71 -6.85
N TYR A 4 0.50 170.65 -6.45
CA TYR A 4 0.05 169.26 -6.37
C TYR A 4 -0.99 169.07 -5.25
N SER A 5 -2.00 168.19 -5.43
CA SER A 5 -2.49 167.34 -4.34
C SER A 5 -3.25 166.10 -4.86
N ASN A 6 -2.80 164.97 -4.32
CA ASN A 6 -3.15 163.57 -4.52
C ASN A 6 -4.57 163.23 -4.00
N THR A 7 -5.36 162.41 -4.71
CA THR A 7 -6.58 161.79 -4.17
C THR A 7 -6.57 160.27 -4.41
N GLN A 8 -6.12 159.53 -3.40
CA GLN A 8 -6.26 158.08 -3.33
C GLN A 8 -7.73 157.71 -3.09
N SER A 9 -8.49 157.41 -4.15
CA SER A 9 -9.84 156.86 -4.03
C SER A 9 -9.78 155.34 -3.84
N ARG A 10 -10.22 154.88 -2.67
CA ARG A 10 -10.35 153.48 -2.23
C ARG A 10 -10.87 152.53 -3.31
N LEU A 11 -10.02 151.59 -3.75
CA LEU A 11 -10.36 150.43 -4.55
C LEU A 11 -11.03 149.34 -3.68
N GLN A 12 -12.31 149.51 -3.38
CA GLN A 12 -13.21 148.40 -3.08
C GLN A 12 -14.55 148.72 -3.76
N ARG A 13 -14.72 148.22 -5.00
CA ARG A 13 -15.88 148.52 -5.85
C ARG A 13 -17.17 147.78 -5.42
N ILE A 14 -17.09 146.86 -4.46
CA ILE A 14 -18.23 146.10 -3.93
C ILE A 14 -18.21 146.27 -2.41
N ALA A 15 -19.32 146.70 -1.82
CA ALA A 15 -19.45 146.93 -0.39
C ALA A 15 -19.91 145.63 0.32
N PRO A 16 -19.03 144.87 1.00
CA PRO A 16 -19.38 143.58 1.62
C PRO A 16 -20.37 143.72 2.79
N GLN A 17 -20.53 144.93 3.33
CA GLN A 17 -21.51 145.28 4.33
C GLN A 17 -22.96 145.33 3.81
N LEU A 18 -23.15 145.35 2.48
CA LEU A 18 -24.45 145.14 1.86
C LEU A 18 -24.62 143.64 1.58
N ARG A 19 -25.48 142.97 2.34
CA ARG A 19 -25.88 141.59 2.03
C ARG A 19 -26.70 141.60 0.73
N PRO A 20 -26.44 140.67 -0.21
CA PRO A 20 -27.27 140.55 -1.40
C PRO A 20 -28.70 140.17 -0.97
N ALA A 21 -29.67 141.00 -1.34
CA ALA A 21 -31.08 140.68 -1.16
C ALA A 21 -31.49 139.69 -2.26
N GLY A 22 -31.69 138.43 -1.88
CA GLY A 22 -32.10 137.37 -2.80
C GLY A 22 -32.29 136.06 -2.05
N VAL A 23 -33.17 135.20 -2.58
CA VAL A 23 -33.38 133.84 -2.07
C VAL A 23 -32.09 133.05 -2.34
N HIS A 24 -31.37 132.68 -1.30
CA HIS A 24 -30.26 131.75 -1.42
C HIS A 24 -30.88 130.35 -1.49
N GLY A 25 -30.60 129.61 -2.56
CA GLY A 25 -31.09 128.24 -2.71
C GLY A 25 -30.61 127.34 -1.58
N ASP A 26 -31.38 126.31 -1.27
CA ASP A 26 -31.00 125.33 -0.26
C ASP A 26 -29.78 124.54 -0.77
N PHE A 27 -28.61 124.70 -0.12
CA PHE A 27 -27.37 123.98 -0.46
C PHE A 27 -27.41 122.47 -0.13
N SER A 28 -28.61 121.91 0.07
CA SER A 28 -28.84 120.48 0.22
C SER A 28 -29.06 119.76 -1.12
N GLU A 29 -29.05 120.48 -2.25
CA GLU A 29 -29.17 119.88 -3.57
C GLU A 29 -27.89 119.08 -3.91
N ALA A 30 -28.04 117.76 -4.09
CA ALA A 30 -26.94 116.88 -4.45
C ALA A 30 -26.29 117.32 -5.77
N THR A 31 -24.96 117.27 -5.81
CA THR A 31 -24.19 117.68 -6.98
C THR A 31 -24.42 116.70 -8.14
N VAL A 32 -24.42 117.15 -9.40
CA VAL A 32 -24.56 116.25 -10.57
C VAL A 32 -23.52 115.12 -10.55
N ALA A 33 -22.32 115.39 -10.01
CA ALA A 33 -21.29 114.37 -9.81
C ALA A 33 -21.70 113.28 -8.81
N GLU A 34 -22.43 113.61 -7.75
CA GLU A 34 -22.94 112.66 -6.75
C GLU A 34 -24.09 111.80 -7.31
N LEU A 35 -24.92 112.38 -8.19
CA LEU A 35 -25.96 111.63 -8.90
C LEU A 35 -25.39 110.65 -9.94
N LEU A 36 -24.26 111.00 -10.57
CA LEU A 36 -23.60 110.19 -11.58
C LEU A 36 -22.60 109.18 -11.00
N SER A 37 -22.13 109.39 -9.76
CA SER A 37 -21.43 108.36 -9.01
C SER A 37 -22.44 107.30 -8.60
N SER A 38 -22.68 106.33 -9.47
CA SER A 38 -23.49 105.12 -9.20
C SER A 38 -22.92 104.20 -8.10
N PHE A 39 -21.93 104.70 -7.37
CA PHE A 39 -21.30 104.02 -6.26
C PHE A 39 -22.17 104.22 -5.03
N ASN A 40 -22.62 103.11 -4.45
CA ASN A 40 -23.41 103.09 -3.23
C ASN A 40 -22.64 103.90 -2.15
N PRO A 41 -23.07 105.13 -1.81
CA PRO A 41 -22.22 106.07 -1.05
C PRO A 41 -21.95 105.55 0.37
N ASP A 42 -22.89 104.76 0.89
CA ASP A 42 -22.83 104.17 2.23
C ASP A 42 -22.07 102.84 2.27
N GLY A 43 -21.64 102.31 1.10
CA GLY A 43 -20.90 101.04 1.02
C GLY A 43 -21.64 99.83 1.61
N LEU A 44 -22.96 99.91 1.75
CA LEU A 44 -23.77 98.86 2.36
C LEU A 44 -23.71 97.60 1.50
N VAL A 45 -22.94 96.61 1.97
CA VAL A 45 -22.85 95.28 1.37
C VAL A 45 -24.01 94.43 1.89
N THR A 46 -24.63 93.65 1.00
CA THR A 46 -25.62 92.66 1.40
C THR A 46 -25.00 91.67 2.41
N PRO A 47 -25.63 91.44 3.58
CA PRO A 47 -25.20 90.41 4.51
C PRO A 47 -25.24 88.99 3.90
N ASP A 48 -24.24 88.16 4.20
CA ASP A 48 -24.07 86.83 3.58
C ASP A 48 -25.27 85.89 3.74
N HIS A 49 -26.00 85.98 4.85
CA HIS A 49 -27.19 85.16 5.10
C HIS A 49 -28.37 85.49 4.19
N ILE A 50 -28.41 86.70 3.61
CA ILE A 50 -29.44 87.15 2.65
C ILE A 50 -28.95 86.91 1.22
N ARG A 51 -27.63 86.98 0.99
CA ARG A 51 -27.00 86.89 -0.34
C ARG A 51 -27.42 85.63 -1.12
N ALA A 52 -27.60 84.50 -0.45
CA ALA A 52 -28.04 83.25 -1.06
C ALA A 52 -29.49 83.27 -1.61
N PHE A 53 -30.33 84.21 -1.16
CA PHE A 53 -31.73 84.35 -1.56
C PHE A 53 -31.97 85.53 -2.52
N GLN A 54 -30.94 86.29 -2.87
CA GLN A 54 -31.08 87.45 -3.73
C GLN A 54 -31.15 87.09 -5.22
N HIS A 55 -31.97 87.83 -5.96
CA HIS A 55 -32.07 87.71 -7.42
C HIS A 55 -30.83 88.21 -8.18
N ARG A 56 -29.87 88.87 -7.50
CA ARG A 56 -28.62 89.38 -8.12
C ARG A 56 -27.68 88.28 -8.63
N GLY A 57 -27.95 87.00 -8.32
CA GLY A 57 -27.13 85.87 -8.78
C GLY A 57 -25.76 85.81 -8.11
N ALA A 58 -24.97 84.80 -8.47
CA ALA A 58 -23.59 84.69 -8.02
C ALA A 58 -22.70 85.74 -8.70
N GLY A 59 -21.48 85.93 -8.19
CA GLY A 59 -20.49 86.82 -8.83
C GLY A 59 -20.20 86.38 -10.28
N VAL A 60 -19.70 87.31 -11.09
CA VAL A 60 -19.30 87.00 -12.47
C VAL A 60 -18.22 85.90 -12.43
N GLY A 61 -18.49 84.76 -13.08
CA GLY A 61 -17.60 83.60 -13.12
C GLY A 61 -17.83 82.55 -12.03
N GLU A 62 -18.73 82.80 -11.08
CA GLU A 62 -19.11 81.82 -10.05
C GLU A 62 -20.24 80.91 -10.54
N ALA A 63 -20.18 79.63 -10.20
CA ALA A 63 -21.27 78.69 -10.46
C ALA A 63 -22.45 78.98 -9.53
N THR A 64 -23.62 79.27 -10.10
CA THR A 64 -24.85 79.48 -9.34
C THR A 64 -25.37 78.17 -8.76
N ARG A 65 -25.60 78.14 -7.44
CA ARG A 65 -26.29 77.06 -6.75
C ARG A 65 -27.74 77.44 -6.51
N SER A 66 -28.63 76.45 -6.46
CA SER A 66 -30.00 76.70 -6.00
C SER A 66 -29.98 77.20 -4.55
N TRP A 67 -30.84 78.16 -4.23
CA TRP A 67 -30.95 78.76 -2.88
C TRP A 67 -31.14 77.70 -1.79
N SER A 68 -31.89 76.64 -2.08
CA SER A 68 -32.11 75.48 -1.19
C SER A 68 -30.85 74.67 -0.85
N ARG A 69 -29.84 74.67 -1.72
CA ARG A 69 -28.57 73.92 -1.57
C ARG A 69 -27.34 74.81 -1.44
N SER A 70 -27.57 76.12 -1.24
CA SER A 70 -26.50 77.12 -1.15
C SER A 70 -25.59 76.89 0.06
N LYS A 71 -26.13 76.32 1.15
CA LYS A 71 -25.41 75.98 2.38
C LYS A 71 -24.83 74.56 2.38
N ASP A 72 -25.15 73.74 1.39
CA ASP A 72 -24.63 72.38 1.30
C ASP A 72 -23.14 72.43 0.98
N SER A 73 -22.38 71.53 1.61
CA SER A 73 -20.94 71.41 1.34
C SER A 73 -20.70 71.17 -0.15
N PRO A 74 -19.71 71.84 -0.78
CA PRO A 74 -19.36 71.56 -2.16
C PRO A 74 -19.05 70.06 -2.32
N VAL A 75 -19.49 69.51 -3.45
CA VAL A 75 -18.99 68.21 -3.90
C VAL A 75 -17.47 68.32 -4.03
N ASP A 76 -16.74 67.34 -3.51
CA ASP A 76 -15.28 67.29 -3.61
C ASP A 76 -14.87 67.40 -5.09
N PRO A 77 -14.07 68.41 -5.49
CA PRO A 77 -13.64 68.58 -6.87
C PRO A 77 -12.85 67.39 -7.41
N ASN A 78 -12.30 66.55 -6.52
CA ASN A 78 -11.60 65.32 -6.90
C ASN A 78 -12.53 64.11 -7.08
N MET A 79 -13.81 64.25 -6.75
CA MET A 79 -14.78 63.19 -6.91
C MET A 79 -15.09 63.00 -8.40
N ARG A 80 -14.68 61.85 -8.94
CA ARG A 80 -15.03 61.47 -10.31
C ARG A 80 -16.49 61.01 -10.35
N HIS A 81 -17.31 61.72 -11.09
CA HIS A 81 -18.69 61.34 -11.37
C HIS A 81 -18.75 60.24 -12.45
N GLY A 82 -19.63 59.26 -12.25
CA GLY A 82 -19.83 58.13 -13.17
C GLY A 82 -20.01 56.81 -12.42
N VAL A 83 -20.64 55.82 -13.07
CA VAL A 83 -20.72 54.45 -12.53
C VAL A 83 -19.32 53.85 -12.64
N LYS A 84 -18.60 53.79 -11.52
CA LYS A 84 -17.41 52.94 -11.46
C LYS A 84 -17.90 51.51 -11.54
N GLY A 85 -17.50 50.81 -12.60
CA GLY A 85 -17.64 49.36 -12.63
C GLY A 85 -16.96 48.80 -11.38
N GLU A 86 -17.68 47.98 -10.63
CA GLU A 86 -17.12 47.29 -9.49
C GLU A 86 -15.91 46.52 -10.01
N THR A 87 -14.72 46.87 -9.52
CA THR A 87 -13.51 46.11 -9.79
C THR A 87 -13.66 44.86 -8.95
N ALA A 88 -14.42 43.89 -9.48
CA ALA A 88 -14.65 42.61 -8.85
C ALA A 88 -13.29 42.07 -8.44
N SER A 89 -13.10 41.92 -7.13
CA SER A 89 -11.88 41.40 -6.54
C SER A 89 -11.77 39.93 -6.95
N GLY A 90 -11.16 39.70 -8.11
CA GLY A 90 -11.16 38.43 -8.80
C GLY A 90 -11.58 38.63 -10.25
N GLY A 91 -10.64 39.07 -11.09
CA GLY A 91 -10.83 39.10 -12.54
C GLY A 91 -10.87 37.69 -13.14
N ALA A 92 -10.49 37.55 -14.41
CA ALA A 92 -10.42 36.25 -15.07
C ALA A 92 -9.58 35.20 -14.30
N GLU A 93 -8.59 35.64 -13.51
CA GLU A 93 -7.78 34.77 -12.65
C GLU A 93 -8.59 34.02 -11.59
N ALA A 94 -9.64 34.64 -11.02
CA ALA A 94 -10.51 33.97 -10.06
C ALA A 94 -11.34 32.86 -10.71
N CYS A 95 -11.67 32.99 -11.99
CA CYS A 95 -12.31 31.93 -12.76
C CYS A 95 -11.34 30.80 -13.12
N LEU A 96 -10.06 31.13 -13.32
CA LEU A 96 -9.03 30.14 -13.66
C LEU A 96 -8.52 29.38 -12.43
N ARG A 97 -8.61 29.99 -11.24
CA ARG A 97 -8.15 29.41 -9.97
C ARG A 97 -9.23 29.52 -8.89
N PRO A 98 -10.35 28.80 -9.02
CA PRO A 98 -11.43 28.87 -8.05
C PRO A 98 -10.99 28.51 -6.64
N GLU A 99 -10.01 27.61 -6.49
CA GLU A 99 -9.46 27.16 -5.20
C GLU A 99 -8.76 28.27 -4.39
N GLU A 100 -8.12 29.24 -5.06
CA GLU A 100 -7.36 30.31 -4.38
C GLU A 100 -8.27 31.42 -3.87
N TYR A 101 -9.41 31.63 -4.54
CA TYR A 101 -10.38 32.69 -4.23
C TYR A 101 -11.63 32.18 -3.52
N ALA A 102 -11.80 30.86 -3.43
CA ALA A 102 -12.82 30.25 -2.59
C ALA A 102 -12.49 30.48 -1.11
N ASP A 103 -13.51 30.82 -0.33
CA ASP A 103 -13.35 30.88 1.11
C ASP A 103 -13.01 29.48 1.64
N LYS A 104 -12.08 29.38 2.60
CA LYS A 104 -11.64 28.09 3.13
C LYS A 104 -12.81 27.28 3.70
N MET A 105 -13.79 27.99 4.27
CA MET A 105 -15.01 27.37 4.78
C MET A 105 -15.88 26.82 3.65
N THR A 106 -16.00 27.52 2.53
CA THR A 106 -16.72 27.00 1.35
C THR A 106 -16.01 25.80 0.74
N ALA A 107 -14.68 25.82 0.62
CA ALA A 107 -13.90 24.69 0.11
C ALA A 107 -14.05 23.43 0.99
N LEU A 108 -14.10 23.59 2.32
CA LEU A 108 -14.35 22.48 3.25
C LEU A 108 -15.76 21.89 3.06
N LEU A 109 -16.77 22.74 2.93
CA LEU A 109 -18.15 22.30 2.69
C LEU A 109 -18.30 21.59 1.34
N ASP A 110 -17.62 22.07 0.30
CA ASP A 110 -17.65 21.42 -1.00
C ASP A 110 -16.90 20.09 -0.97
N ALA A 111 -15.76 19.99 -0.29
CA ALA A 111 -15.10 18.71 -0.03
C ALA A 111 -16.02 17.73 0.73
N GLN A 112 -16.79 18.19 1.72
CA GLN A 112 -17.78 17.36 2.40
C GLN A 112 -18.91 16.90 1.47
N ARG A 113 -19.45 17.78 0.62
CA ARG A 113 -20.45 17.41 -0.38
C ARG A 113 -19.89 16.39 -1.37
N GLU A 114 -18.64 16.58 -1.77
CA GLU A 114 -17.96 15.69 -2.69
C GLU A 114 -17.79 14.27 -2.16
N THR A 115 -17.68 14.08 -0.83
CA THR A 115 -17.65 12.73 -0.24
C THR A 115 -18.95 11.95 -0.45
N GLN A 116 -20.06 12.63 -0.77
CA GLN A 116 -21.35 11.98 -1.04
C GLN A 116 -21.39 11.36 -2.45
N TYR A 117 -20.56 11.83 -3.39
CA TYR A 117 -20.53 11.28 -4.74
C TYR A 117 -19.95 9.85 -4.76
N LEU A 118 -20.64 8.96 -5.48
CA LEU A 118 -20.21 7.57 -5.64
C LEU A 118 -18.84 7.43 -6.31
N SER A 119 -18.46 8.37 -7.19
CA SER A 119 -17.15 8.40 -7.84
C SER A 119 -16.02 8.53 -6.81
N ASN A 120 -16.16 9.45 -5.87
CA ASN A 120 -15.16 9.72 -4.84
C ASN A 120 -15.06 8.58 -3.83
N ARG A 121 -16.20 7.93 -3.51
CA ARG A 121 -16.19 6.75 -2.63
C ARG A 121 -15.58 5.51 -3.29
N ARG A 122 -15.76 5.34 -4.61
CA ARG A 122 -15.25 4.18 -5.37
C ARG A 122 -13.80 4.33 -5.82
N LYS A 123 -13.32 5.56 -5.97
CA LYS A 123 -11.98 5.86 -6.52
C LYS A 123 -11.25 6.94 -5.71
N PRO A 124 -11.05 6.77 -4.39
CA PRO A 124 -10.26 7.72 -3.63
C PRO A 124 -8.79 7.63 -4.10
N LEU A 125 -8.18 8.79 -4.40
CA LEU A 125 -6.80 8.81 -4.86
C LEU A 125 -5.86 8.36 -3.73
N GLY A 126 -5.00 7.38 -4.01
CA GLY A 126 -4.02 6.86 -3.05
C GLY A 126 -4.60 5.96 -1.94
N HIS A 127 -5.90 5.69 -1.95
CA HIS A 127 -6.55 4.82 -0.98
C HIS A 127 -7.39 3.74 -1.68
N ALA A 128 -7.61 2.62 -0.98
CA ALA A 128 -8.59 1.65 -1.40
C ALA A 128 -10.01 2.18 -1.13
N PRO A 129 -11.01 1.84 -1.95
CA PRO A 129 -12.39 2.18 -1.67
C PRO A 129 -12.83 1.56 -0.33
N VAL A 130 -13.46 2.39 0.52
CA VAL A 130 -13.97 1.93 1.82
C VAL A 130 -15.22 1.08 1.58
N PRO A 131 -15.28 -0.17 2.07
CA PRO A 131 -16.46 -1.01 1.94
C PRO A 131 -17.64 -0.42 2.73
N GLU A 132 -18.87 -0.61 2.23
CA GLU A 132 -20.09 -0.08 2.89
C GLU A 132 -20.27 -0.63 4.31
N ASN A 133 -19.84 -1.88 4.53
CA ASN A 133 -19.83 -2.52 5.84
C ASN A 133 -18.37 -2.62 6.32
N PRO A 134 -17.93 -1.78 7.27
CA PRO A 134 -16.58 -1.85 7.80
C PRO A 134 -16.41 -3.18 8.55
N VAL A 135 -15.48 -3.99 8.08
CA VAL A 135 -15.11 -5.23 8.78
C VAL A 135 -14.27 -4.83 10.00
N PRO A 136 -14.68 -5.20 11.22
CA PRO A 136 -13.89 -4.89 12.41
C PRO A 136 -12.52 -5.57 12.29
N VAL A 137 -11.46 -4.77 12.25
CA VAL A 137 -10.09 -5.27 12.18
C VAL A 137 -9.69 -5.75 13.57
N PRO A 138 -9.38 -7.04 13.76
CA PRO A 138 -8.89 -7.51 15.04
C PRO A 138 -7.54 -6.85 15.34
N LEU A 139 -7.29 -6.48 16.61
CA LEU A 139 -6.00 -5.94 17.07
C LEU A 139 -4.80 -6.83 16.69
N HIS A 140 -5.03 -8.14 16.55
CA HIS A 140 -4.01 -9.13 16.20
C HIS A 140 -3.87 -9.38 14.69
N GLY A 141 -4.47 -8.53 13.86
CA GLY A 141 -4.50 -8.66 12.41
C GLY A 141 -5.61 -9.59 11.92
N PHE A 142 -5.70 -9.72 10.60
CA PHE A 142 -6.61 -10.65 9.95
C PHE A 142 -5.97 -12.04 9.83
N GLY A 143 -6.81 -13.07 9.90
CA GLY A 143 -6.39 -14.47 9.78
C GLY A 143 -6.71 -15.27 11.03
N ILE A 144 -6.68 -16.60 10.89
CA ILE A 144 -6.82 -17.52 12.02
C ILE A 144 -5.49 -17.52 12.76
N THR A 145 -5.47 -16.97 13.98
CA THR A 145 -4.31 -17.08 14.85
C THR A 145 -4.22 -18.52 15.33
N HIS A 146 -3.30 -19.28 14.75
CA HIS A 146 -2.90 -20.55 15.35
C HIS A 146 -1.96 -20.25 16.51
N GLU A 147 -2.24 -20.81 17.68
CA GLU A 147 -1.24 -20.91 18.73
C GLU A 147 -0.02 -21.60 18.13
N LYS A 148 1.17 -21.03 18.33
CA LYS A 148 2.40 -21.64 17.81
C LYS A 148 2.49 -23.03 18.43
N GLY A 149 2.32 -24.05 17.58
CA GLY A 149 2.45 -25.44 18.01
C GLY A 149 3.78 -25.65 18.73
N GLU A 150 3.78 -26.60 19.66
CA GLU A 150 5.01 -27.04 20.33
C GLU A 150 6.11 -27.25 19.28
N SER A 151 7.23 -26.57 19.47
CA SER A 151 8.29 -26.59 18.47
C SER A 151 8.72 -28.04 18.27
N THR A 152 9.02 -28.45 17.04
CA THR A 152 9.49 -29.81 16.74
C THR A 152 10.67 -30.23 17.62
N GLN A 153 11.43 -29.27 18.14
CA GLN A 153 12.48 -29.48 19.13
C GLN A 153 11.96 -29.98 20.49
N SER A 154 10.80 -29.54 21.00
CA SER A 154 10.25 -30.06 22.26
C SER A 154 9.69 -31.47 22.10
N VAL A 155 9.15 -31.80 20.92
CA VAL A 155 8.70 -33.16 20.59
C VAL A 155 9.89 -34.10 20.44
N LEU A 156 10.97 -33.68 19.77
CA LEU A 156 12.16 -34.50 19.56
C LEU A 156 13.05 -34.60 20.80
N ALA A 157 13.21 -33.52 21.55
CA ALA A 157 13.95 -33.49 22.81
C ALA A 157 13.05 -33.81 24.00
N GLY A 158 11.93 -34.51 23.78
CA GLY A 158 11.08 -35.03 24.84
C GLY A 158 11.90 -35.96 25.72
N TYR A 159 12.55 -35.38 26.74
CA TYR A 159 13.17 -36.04 27.88
C TYR A 159 12.04 -36.74 28.65
N ARG A 160 11.47 -37.80 28.07
CA ARG A 160 10.81 -38.79 28.90
C ARG A 160 11.91 -39.30 29.81
N ALA A 161 11.71 -39.15 31.11
CA ALA A 161 12.41 -39.95 32.10
C ALA A 161 12.05 -41.40 31.77
N VAL A 162 12.78 -41.98 30.82
CA VAL A 162 12.75 -43.40 30.57
C VAL A 162 13.38 -43.95 31.83
N ASP A 163 12.57 -44.59 32.67
CA ASP A 163 13.10 -45.45 33.72
C ASP A 163 14.03 -46.43 33.02
N VAL A 164 15.33 -46.15 33.09
CA VAL A 164 16.36 -46.98 32.49
C VAL A 164 16.34 -48.25 33.29
N ILE A 165 15.65 -49.27 32.77
CA ILE A 165 15.35 -50.53 33.45
C ILE A 165 16.63 -51.15 34.05
N HIS A 166 17.78 -50.95 33.39
CA HIS A 166 19.10 -51.30 33.91
C HIS A 166 20.12 -50.20 33.56
N PRO A 167 20.61 -49.42 34.54
CA PRO A 167 21.64 -48.42 34.28
C PRO A 167 22.91 -49.10 33.76
N ALA A 168 23.62 -48.41 32.87
CA ALA A 168 24.84 -48.93 32.28
C ALA A 168 25.89 -49.18 33.39
N GLY A 169 26.35 -50.43 33.50
CA GLY A 169 27.36 -50.84 34.48
C GLY A 169 26.86 -51.76 35.60
N GLU A 170 25.55 -51.93 35.75
CA GLU A 170 25.00 -52.89 36.72
C GLU A 170 24.86 -54.30 36.12
N GLN A 171 25.30 -55.31 36.87
CA GLN A 171 25.05 -56.71 36.53
C GLN A 171 23.63 -57.11 36.96
N VAL A 172 22.91 -57.82 36.09
CA VAL A 172 21.54 -58.28 36.38
C VAL A 172 21.55 -59.29 37.53
N SER A 173 20.97 -58.92 38.68
CA SER A 173 20.71 -59.86 39.77
C SER A 173 19.63 -60.86 39.37
N ARG A 174 19.95 -62.15 39.44
CA ARG A 174 19.03 -63.25 39.10
C ARG A 174 18.43 -63.94 40.33
N ASN A 175 18.63 -63.38 41.52
CA ASN A 175 18.15 -63.91 42.80
C ASN A 175 18.50 -65.39 43.02
N TYR A 176 19.71 -65.82 42.62
CA TYR A 176 20.21 -67.15 42.94
C TYR A 176 20.44 -67.29 44.45
N ASN A 177 20.03 -68.42 45.02
CA ASN A 177 20.24 -68.72 46.42
C ASN A 177 21.64 -69.34 46.62
N TRP A 178 22.66 -68.49 46.64
CA TRP A 178 24.06 -68.89 46.79
C TRP A 178 24.36 -69.58 48.13
N ASP A 179 23.63 -69.19 49.19
CA ASP A 179 23.77 -69.74 50.54
C ASP A 179 23.40 -71.23 50.60
N ALA A 180 22.37 -71.64 49.85
CA ALA A 180 21.96 -73.03 49.77
C ALA A 180 23.04 -73.95 49.18
N HIS A 181 23.97 -73.39 48.39
CA HIS A 181 25.07 -74.13 47.77
C HIS A 181 26.42 -73.90 48.45
N GLY A 182 26.50 -73.04 49.48
CA GLY A 182 27.74 -72.73 50.17
C GLY A 182 28.81 -72.08 49.28
N ILE A 183 28.38 -71.42 48.20
CA ILE A 183 29.27 -70.80 47.21
C ILE A 183 29.22 -69.28 47.41
N ASP A 184 30.34 -68.66 47.73
CA ASP A 184 30.47 -67.20 47.66
C ASP A 184 30.74 -66.79 46.20
N PRO A 185 29.82 -66.09 45.50
CA PRO A 185 29.97 -65.74 44.09
C PRO A 185 31.17 -64.83 43.81
N THR A 186 31.71 -64.14 44.82
CA THR A 186 32.87 -63.25 44.65
C THR A 186 34.21 -63.95 44.83
N GLN A 187 34.25 -65.00 45.65
CA GLN A 187 35.50 -65.70 46.02
C GLN A 187 35.63 -67.07 45.36
N HIS A 188 34.51 -67.72 45.05
CA HIS A 188 34.51 -69.04 44.47
C HIS A 188 34.97 -68.99 43.02
N ARG A 189 36.06 -69.71 42.71
CA ARG A 189 36.54 -69.86 41.34
C ARG A 189 35.67 -70.88 40.61
N PHE A 190 34.71 -70.39 39.84
CA PHE A 190 33.87 -71.24 39.00
C PHE A 190 34.69 -71.95 37.91
N GLY A 191 34.31 -73.20 37.63
CA GLY A 191 35.00 -74.08 36.67
C GLY A 191 35.61 -75.31 37.34
N ARG A 192 35.91 -76.35 36.55
CA ARG A 192 36.56 -77.56 37.06
C ARG A 192 37.99 -77.21 37.51
N PRO A 193 38.38 -77.46 38.77
CA PRO A 193 39.76 -77.25 39.18
C PRO A 193 40.67 -78.16 38.35
N SER A 194 41.67 -77.58 37.68
CA SER A 194 42.73 -78.35 37.05
C SER A 194 43.60 -78.98 38.14
N GLU A 195 43.86 -80.28 38.05
CA GLU A 195 44.82 -80.97 38.92
C GLU A 195 46.20 -80.32 38.77
N ASN A 196 46.54 -79.48 39.75
CA ASN A 196 47.84 -78.92 40.08
C ASN A 196 48.68 -78.18 39.02
N SER A 197 49.12 -77.00 39.48
CA SER A 197 50.03 -76.03 38.88
C SER A 197 51.50 -76.45 38.89
N ASN A 198 51.83 -77.73 38.75
CA ASN A 198 53.22 -78.16 38.66
C ASN A 198 53.44 -79.01 37.40
N GLY A 199 53.94 -78.36 36.35
CA GLY A 199 54.56 -79.04 35.21
C GLY A 199 53.61 -79.41 34.07
N SER A 200 53.01 -78.42 33.41
CA SER A 200 52.49 -78.65 32.05
C SER A 200 53.66 -78.68 31.06
N THR A 201 53.77 -79.78 30.32
CA THR A 201 54.71 -80.01 29.20
C THR A 201 54.62 -78.97 28.08
N ALA A 202 53.66 -78.04 28.13
CA ALA A 202 53.58 -76.89 27.25
C ALA A 202 54.73 -75.88 27.43
N ALA A 203 55.42 -75.89 28.58
CA ALA A 203 56.62 -75.06 28.78
C ALA A 203 57.85 -75.57 27.99
N ALA A 204 57.85 -76.84 27.54
CA ALA A 204 58.95 -77.42 26.77
C ALA A 204 58.79 -77.25 25.24
N VAL A 205 57.68 -76.66 24.77
CA VAL A 205 57.38 -76.47 23.33
C VAL A 205 57.34 -75.00 22.92
N ARG A 206 57.68 -74.08 23.83
CA ARG A 206 57.99 -72.70 23.43
C ARG A 206 59.36 -72.69 22.75
N CYS A 207 59.38 -73.02 21.46
CA CYS A 207 60.41 -72.52 20.57
C CYS A 207 60.39 -70.99 20.68
N GLU A 208 61.38 -70.45 21.39
CA GLU A 208 61.73 -69.05 21.32
C GLU A 208 61.85 -68.69 19.84
N SER A 209 60.96 -67.83 19.37
CA SER A 209 60.99 -67.33 18.00
C SER A 209 62.26 -66.51 17.84
N ALA A 210 63.30 -67.15 17.33
CA ALA A 210 64.50 -66.49 16.83
C ALA A 210 64.05 -65.31 15.96
N THR A 211 64.61 -64.14 16.21
CA THR A 211 64.49 -62.97 15.35
C THR A 211 64.77 -63.40 13.91
N GLN A 212 63.74 -63.49 13.07
CA GLN A 212 63.95 -63.79 11.64
C GLN A 212 64.65 -62.58 11.03
N LEU A 213 65.94 -62.72 10.73
CA LEU A 213 66.67 -61.82 9.85
C LEU A 213 65.96 -61.81 8.50
N ARG A 214 65.21 -60.74 8.21
CA ARG A 214 64.63 -60.49 6.88
C ARG A 214 65.51 -59.52 6.13
N SER A 215 65.61 -59.71 4.82
CA SER A 215 66.32 -58.75 3.97
C SER A 215 65.59 -57.41 4.01
N LYS A 216 66.36 -56.32 4.00
CA LYS A 216 65.81 -54.95 4.03
C LYS A 216 64.76 -54.75 2.92
N LEU A 217 65.07 -55.23 1.72
CA LEU A 217 64.19 -55.14 0.55
C LEU A 217 62.83 -55.84 0.78
N ALA A 218 62.80 -56.98 1.47
CA ALA A 218 61.56 -57.68 1.79
C ALA A 218 60.72 -56.90 2.80
N ASN A 219 61.34 -56.26 3.80
CA ASN A 219 60.62 -55.42 4.76
C ASN A 219 60.09 -54.13 4.11
N ASP A 220 60.89 -53.47 3.25
CA ASP A 220 60.48 -52.25 2.54
C ASP A 220 59.30 -52.55 1.59
N TYR A 221 59.36 -53.67 0.86
CA TYR A 221 58.24 -54.12 0.04
C TYR A 221 57.00 -54.48 0.88
N GLN A 222 57.17 -55.17 2.01
CA GLN A 222 56.05 -55.52 2.87
C GLN A 222 55.39 -54.28 3.48
N SER A 223 56.17 -53.24 3.82
CA SER A 223 55.65 -51.98 4.37
C SER A 223 54.84 -51.14 3.37
N THR A 224 55.13 -51.26 2.07
CA THR A 224 54.40 -50.55 1.00
C THR A 224 53.16 -51.31 0.53
N VAL A 225 53.21 -52.65 0.58
CA VAL A 225 52.14 -53.50 0.07
C VAL A 225 51.12 -53.90 1.14
N ALA A 226 51.54 -54.06 2.40
CA ALA A 226 50.63 -54.48 3.47
C ALA A 226 49.68 -53.35 3.88
N HIS A 227 48.38 -53.64 3.89
CA HIS A 227 47.36 -52.71 4.36
C HIS A 227 47.16 -52.86 5.87
N GLU A 228 47.73 -51.97 6.67
CA GLU A 228 47.48 -51.94 8.11
C GLU A 228 46.11 -51.34 8.41
N LEU A 229 45.30 -52.01 9.23
CA LEU A 229 44.00 -51.50 9.68
C LEU A 229 44.21 -50.19 10.46
N GLY A 230 43.55 -49.12 10.01
CA GLY A 230 43.59 -47.81 10.66
C GLY A 230 44.65 -46.84 10.13
N LYS A 231 45.51 -47.24 9.19
CA LYS A 231 46.44 -46.32 8.49
C LYS A 231 46.06 -46.18 7.03
N SER A 232 46.24 -44.99 6.47
CA SER A 232 46.10 -44.78 5.02
C SER A 232 47.20 -45.55 4.28
N LYS A 233 46.87 -46.09 3.11
CA LYS A 233 47.80 -46.86 2.27
C LYS A 233 49.03 -46.01 1.91
N SER A 234 50.22 -46.48 2.25
CA SER A 234 51.48 -45.87 1.82
C SER A 234 51.68 -46.13 0.33
N TYR A 235 51.87 -45.07 -0.45
CA TYR A 235 52.17 -45.16 -1.89
C TYR A 235 53.67 -45.01 -2.21
N GLY A 236 54.55 -45.12 -1.20
CA GLY A 236 56.00 -45.09 -1.40
C GLY A 236 56.58 -43.71 -1.69
N PHE A 237 55.97 -42.64 -1.17
CA PHE A 237 56.55 -41.30 -1.17
C PHE A 237 57.17 -41.00 0.19
N ASP A 238 58.49 -41.09 0.28
CA ASP A 238 59.28 -40.74 1.46
C ASP A 238 60.20 -39.55 1.12
N ASP A 239 59.89 -38.38 1.69
CA ASP A 239 60.68 -37.82 2.79
C ASP A 239 59.92 -36.56 3.29
N PRO A 240 59.36 -36.53 4.52
CA PRO A 240 58.65 -35.34 5.01
C PRO A 240 59.58 -34.13 5.16
N ALA A 241 60.90 -34.32 5.08
CA ALA A 241 61.91 -33.27 5.06
C ALA A 241 61.95 -32.49 3.72
N GLU A 242 61.53 -33.08 2.60
CA GLU A 242 61.40 -32.37 1.31
C GLU A 242 60.04 -31.65 1.17
N TRP A 243 59.15 -31.80 2.15
CA TRP A 243 57.80 -31.24 2.13
C TRP A 243 57.77 -29.78 2.61
N ASP A 244 58.43 -28.91 1.84
CA ASP A 244 58.52 -27.49 2.13
C ASP A 244 57.13 -26.83 2.12
N ALA A 245 56.73 -26.18 3.22
CA ALA A 245 55.38 -25.63 3.40
C ALA A 245 55.00 -24.58 2.35
N THR A 246 56.00 -24.03 1.66
CA THR A 246 55.88 -23.00 0.61
C THR A 246 55.31 -23.53 -0.71
N LYS A 247 55.35 -24.84 -0.97
CA LYS A 247 54.80 -25.46 -2.19
C LYS A 247 53.37 -25.98 -2.04
N ARG A 248 52.78 -25.92 -0.84
CA ARG A 248 51.34 -26.16 -0.69
C ARG A 248 50.62 -24.99 -1.35
N GLY A 249 49.82 -25.29 -2.38
CA GLY A 249 49.10 -24.31 -3.19
C GLY A 249 48.61 -23.13 -2.35
N ARG A 250 49.14 -21.95 -2.67
CA ARG A 250 48.79 -20.69 -2.02
C ARG A 250 47.31 -20.44 -2.29
N VAL A 251 46.45 -20.68 -1.31
CA VAL A 251 45.06 -20.22 -1.38
C VAL A 251 45.13 -18.70 -1.36
N ALA A 252 44.87 -18.07 -2.52
CA ALA A 252 44.81 -16.63 -2.62
C ALA A 252 43.72 -16.13 -1.66
N GLN A 253 44.12 -15.34 -0.65
CA GLN A 253 43.14 -14.61 0.15
C GLN A 253 42.45 -13.59 -0.76
N PRO A 254 41.10 -13.52 -0.78
CA PRO A 254 40.41 -12.48 -1.53
C PRO A 254 40.78 -11.12 -0.94
N GLY A 255 41.35 -10.25 -1.78
CA GLY A 255 41.82 -8.93 -1.38
C GLY A 255 40.67 -8.07 -0.85
N ALA A 256 40.87 -7.55 0.36
CA ALA A 256 40.06 -6.49 0.95
C ALA A 256 40.34 -5.16 0.23
N SER A 257 39.78 -4.99 -0.96
CA SER A 257 39.62 -3.68 -1.59
C SER A 257 38.39 -3.73 -2.49
N GLY A 258 37.41 -2.90 -2.17
CA GLY A 258 36.16 -2.80 -2.91
C GLY A 258 36.34 -2.46 -4.39
N LYS A 259 35.25 -2.70 -5.13
CA LYS A 259 35.02 -2.44 -6.56
C LYS A 259 35.58 -3.50 -7.53
N ALA A 260 34.90 -4.64 -7.57
CA ALA A 260 34.89 -5.51 -8.75
C ALA A 260 33.50 -6.15 -8.99
N ALA A 261 32.43 -5.37 -8.79
CA ALA A 261 31.08 -5.73 -9.19
C ALA A 261 30.64 -4.85 -10.38
N SER A 262 31.32 -4.96 -11.53
CA SER A 262 30.86 -4.29 -12.76
C SER A 262 31.43 -4.83 -14.08
N HIS A 263 32.04 -6.02 -14.14
CA HIS A 263 32.60 -6.54 -15.40
C HIS A 263 32.22 -8.00 -15.74
N PHE A 264 31.03 -8.44 -15.33
CA PHE A 264 30.33 -9.59 -15.94
C PHE A 264 29.04 -9.15 -16.67
N GLN A 265 29.04 -7.94 -17.23
CA GLN A 265 28.02 -7.47 -18.17
C GLN A 265 28.61 -7.43 -19.58
N THR A 266 28.78 -8.61 -20.17
CA THR A 266 28.64 -8.76 -21.61
C THR A 266 27.58 -9.83 -21.80
N GLU A 267 26.39 -9.36 -22.16
CA GLU A 267 25.32 -10.12 -22.81
C GLU A 267 24.75 -11.29 -22.00
N GLN A 268 24.02 -10.97 -20.92
CA GLN A 268 22.97 -11.87 -20.48
C GLN A 268 21.70 -11.53 -21.25
N PRO A 269 21.18 -12.44 -22.09
CA PRO A 269 19.91 -12.23 -22.77
C PRO A 269 18.81 -12.08 -21.73
N THR A 270 17.97 -11.07 -21.91
CA THR A 270 16.82 -10.80 -21.05
C THR A 270 15.93 -12.04 -21.02
N VAL A 271 15.32 -12.37 -19.87
CA VAL A 271 14.50 -13.60 -19.70
C VAL A 271 13.41 -13.77 -20.78
N GLN A 272 12.97 -12.68 -21.42
CA GLN A 272 12.09 -12.71 -22.60
C GLN A 272 12.72 -13.34 -23.85
N GLU A 273 14.00 -13.12 -24.12
CA GLU A 273 14.71 -13.70 -25.27
C GLU A 273 14.91 -15.21 -25.09
N VAL A 274 15.27 -15.64 -23.87
CA VAL A 274 15.42 -17.07 -23.54
C VAL A 274 14.08 -17.80 -23.68
N LEU A 275 12.98 -17.21 -23.21
CA LEU A 275 11.64 -17.81 -23.35
C LEU A 275 11.15 -17.82 -24.82
N SER A 276 11.46 -16.79 -25.61
CA SER A 276 11.12 -16.75 -27.03
C SER A 276 11.92 -17.77 -27.86
N SER A 277 13.19 -18.01 -27.51
CA SER A 277 14.04 -19.00 -28.18
C SER A 277 13.64 -20.45 -27.87
N TRP A 278 13.07 -20.70 -26.68
CA TRP A 278 12.50 -22.00 -26.33
C TRP A 278 11.12 -22.23 -26.98
N ALA A 279 10.34 -21.18 -27.21
CA ALA A 279 9.09 -21.27 -27.95
C ALA A 279 9.29 -21.48 -29.46
N ALA A 280 10.41 -21.01 -30.03
CA ALA A 280 10.72 -21.18 -31.45
C ALA A 280 11.34 -22.55 -31.80
N ALA A 281 11.97 -23.23 -30.83
CA ALA A 281 12.64 -24.51 -31.06
C ALA A 281 11.70 -25.73 -31.08
N THR A 282 10.43 -25.57 -30.70
CA THR A 282 9.41 -26.64 -30.69
C THR A 282 8.40 -26.57 -31.84
N SER A 283 8.50 -25.57 -32.73
CA SER A 283 7.63 -25.42 -33.89
C SER A 283 8.42 -25.49 -35.20
N SER A 284 9.01 -26.65 -35.50
CA SER A 284 9.47 -26.97 -36.86
C SER A 284 8.95 -28.34 -37.30
N ALA A 285 7.64 -28.44 -37.48
CA ALA A 285 7.02 -29.47 -38.32
C ALA A 285 5.55 -29.09 -38.58
N THR A 286 5.30 -28.28 -39.61
CA THR A 286 4.54 -28.65 -40.82
C THR A 286 4.20 -27.39 -41.60
N ALA A 287 4.76 -27.30 -42.80
CA ALA A 287 4.28 -26.42 -43.85
C ALA A 287 3.12 -27.12 -44.57
N ALA A 288 1.95 -26.48 -44.58
CA ALA A 288 0.86 -26.68 -45.55
C ALA A 288 0.06 -25.38 -45.54
N GLN A 289 0.32 -24.50 -46.50
CA GLN A 289 -0.55 -24.26 -47.67
C GLN A 289 -1.90 -23.63 -47.32
N SER A 290 -2.00 -22.39 -47.76
CA SER A 290 -3.15 -21.50 -47.87
C SER A 290 -4.39 -22.11 -48.50
N ALA A 291 -5.56 -21.80 -47.94
CA ALA A 291 -6.77 -21.51 -48.69
C ALA A 291 -7.64 -20.51 -47.92
N ASP A 292 -8.09 -19.48 -48.63
CA ASP A 292 -9.11 -18.50 -48.25
C ASP A 292 -10.40 -19.17 -47.77
N GLU A 293 -11.06 -18.61 -46.75
CA GLU A 293 -12.47 -18.20 -46.83
C GLU A 293 -12.92 -17.38 -45.61
N ALA A 294 -13.86 -16.48 -45.89
CA ALA A 294 -14.30 -15.38 -45.05
C ALA A 294 -15.37 -15.76 -44.01
N SER A 295 -15.40 -14.97 -42.93
CA SER A 295 -16.52 -14.63 -42.05
C SER A 295 -17.66 -15.66 -41.84
N VAL A 296 -17.76 -16.22 -40.63
CA VAL A 296 -19.01 -16.30 -39.84
C VAL A 296 -18.64 -16.41 -38.36
N SER A 297 -19.32 -15.64 -37.53
CA SER A 297 -19.29 -15.69 -36.06
C SER A 297 -19.79 -17.03 -35.54
N ASP A 298 -19.01 -17.74 -34.73
CA ASP A 298 -19.56 -18.76 -33.82
C ASP A 298 -18.71 -18.86 -32.55
N GLY A 299 -19.36 -18.60 -31.42
CA GLY A 299 -18.79 -18.80 -30.10
C GLY A 299 -18.64 -20.29 -29.84
N GLU A 300 -17.40 -20.75 -29.75
CA GLU A 300 -17.04 -22.11 -29.36
C GLU A 300 -17.55 -22.43 -27.95
N LYS A 301 -18.75 -23.00 -27.89
CA LYS A 301 -19.17 -23.89 -26.79
C LYS A 301 -18.49 -25.24 -27.04
N THR A 302 -17.33 -25.45 -26.42
CA THR A 302 -16.72 -26.78 -26.35
C THR A 302 -17.32 -27.55 -25.18
N CYS A 303 -18.42 -28.28 -25.43
CA CYS A 303 -18.71 -29.49 -24.67
C CYS A 303 -18.11 -30.65 -25.45
N ALA A 304 -16.88 -31.04 -25.11
CA ALA A 304 -16.37 -32.33 -25.54
C ALA A 304 -16.89 -33.39 -24.55
N VAL A 305 -17.46 -34.44 -25.11
CA VAL A 305 -18.02 -35.58 -24.40
C VAL A 305 -17.17 -36.79 -24.80
N GLU A 306 -16.81 -37.57 -23.77
CA GLU A 306 -16.28 -38.93 -23.81
C GLU A 306 -14.81 -39.13 -24.24
N GLN A 307 -13.92 -39.10 -23.25
CA GLN A 307 -12.76 -40.00 -23.23
C GLN A 307 -12.64 -40.73 -21.88
N SER A 308 -12.73 -42.06 -21.97
CA SER A 308 -12.60 -43.04 -20.89
C SER A 308 -11.29 -42.84 -20.09
N SER A 309 -11.40 -42.53 -18.80
CA SER A 309 -10.29 -42.20 -17.92
C SER A 309 -9.72 -43.44 -17.22
N ALA A 310 -8.84 -44.17 -17.91
CA ALA A 310 -7.91 -45.09 -17.27
C ALA A 310 -6.60 -44.34 -16.94
N GLN A 311 -6.49 -43.97 -15.66
CA GLN A 311 -5.33 -43.35 -14.98
C GLN A 311 -4.95 -41.91 -15.38
N PRO A 312 -4.86 -40.97 -14.41
CA PRO A 312 -4.37 -39.62 -14.67
C PRO A 312 -2.85 -39.64 -14.88
N SER A 313 -2.42 -39.35 -16.11
CA SER A 313 -1.01 -39.06 -16.43
C SER A 313 -0.60 -37.73 -15.79
N LYS A 314 0.55 -37.70 -15.11
CA LYS A 314 1.05 -36.55 -14.31
C LYS A 314 1.20 -35.21 -15.06
N ASN A 315 1.10 -35.18 -16.40
CA ASN A 315 1.36 -33.97 -17.21
C ASN A 315 0.24 -33.65 -18.23
N LYS A 316 -1.04 -33.88 -17.92
CA LYS A 316 -2.12 -33.39 -18.79
C LYS A 316 -2.50 -31.96 -18.42
N LEU A 317 -2.03 -31.01 -19.24
CA LEU A 317 -2.46 -29.60 -19.26
C LEU A 317 -3.73 -29.46 -20.13
N GLY A 318 -4.73 -30.32 -19.90
CA GLY A 318 -6.03 -30.25 -20.57
C GLY A 318 -7.07 -29.77 -19.57
N ASN A 319 -7.97 -28.88 -20.00
CA ASN A 319 -9.07 -28.37 -19.19
C ASN A 319 -9.79 -29.54 -18.50
N LEU A 320 -9.73 -29.58 -17.16
CA LEU A 320 -10.47 -30.56 -16.37
C LEU A 320 -11.96 -30.27 -16.58
N GLU A 321 -12.63 -31.11 -17.39
CA GLU A 321 -14.06 -31.00 -17.69
C GLU A 321 -14.96 -31.20 -16.46
N ASP A 322 -14.38 -31.62 -15.35
CA ASP A 322 -15.04 -31.84 -14.07
C ASP A 322 -14.44 -30.91 -13.00
N ASP A 323 -14.27 -29.63 -13.37
CA ASP A 323 -13.95 -28.57 -12.43
C ASP A 323 -15.06 -28.50 -11.38
N VAL A 324 -14.85 -29.27 -10.32
CA VAL A 324 -15.42 -29.12 -8.99
C VAL A 324 -15.66 -27.63 -8.80
N ARG A 325 -16.94 -27.22 -8.79
CA ARG A 325 -17.33 -25.81 -8.80
C ARG A 325 -16.43 -25.06 -7.84
N ALA A 326 -15.81 -23.94 -8.25
CA ALA A 326 -14.78 -23.26 -7.44
C ALA A 326 -15.17 -23.08 -5.95
N HIS A 327 -16.47 -22.93 -5.68
CA HIS A 327 -17.04 -22.94 -4.33
C HIS A 327 -16.75 -24.21 -3.50
N GLN A 328 -16.85 -25.42 -4.07
CA GLN A 328 -16.56 -26.69 -3.39
C GLN A 328 -15.07 -26.89 -3.11
N LEU A 329 -14.18 -26.24 -3.88
CA LEU A 329 -12.73 -26.20 -3.58
C LEU A 329 -12.43 -25.24 -2.44
N LEU A 330 -13.14 -24.10 -2.38
CA LEU A 330 -13.01 -23.11 -1.31
C LEU A 330 -13.61 -23.60 0.01
N TYR A 331 -14.67 -24.41 -0.06
CA TYR A 331 -15.36 -24.97 1.10
C TYR A 331 -15.52 -26.49 0.96
N PRO A 332 -14.44 -27.27 1.15
CA PRO A 332 -14.52 -28.71 1.06
C PRO A 332 -15.44 -29.27 2.14
N CYS A 333 -16.30 -30.21 1.78
CA CYS A 333 -17.13 -30.89 2.76
C CYS A 333 -16.25 -31.76 3.68
N HIS A 334 -16.71 -32.02 4.91
CA HIS A 334 -15.97 -32.82 5.91
C HIS A 334 -15.54 -34.22 5.40
N TYR A 335 -16.24 -34.75 4.39
CA TYR A 335 -15.89 -36.05 3.81
C TYR A 335 -14.65 -35.99 2.90
N VAL A 336 -14.29 -34.81 2.38
CA VAL A 336 -13.03 -34.61 1.64
C VAL A 336 -11.84 -34.84 2.56
N SER A 337 -11.90 -34.41 3.82
CA SER A 337 -10.85 -34.71 4.81
C SER A 337 -10.75 -36.19 5.18
N LEU A 338 -11.79 -36.98 4.92
CA LEU A 338 -11.76 -38.44 5.10
C LEU A 338 -11.22 -39.18 3.85
N GLY A 339 -10.77 -38.44 2.84
CA GLY A 339 -10.22 -39.00 1.60
C GLY A 339 -11.27 -39.33 0.54
N VAL A 340 -12.53 -38.88 0.71
CA VAL A 340 -13.56 -39.04 -0.33
C VAL A 340 -13.37 -37.95 -1.38
N GLU A 341 -13.15 -38.34 -2.63
CA GLU A 341 -12.97 -37.36 -3.71
C GLU A 341 -14.26 -36.56 -3.96
N SER A 342 -14.13 -35.24 -4.19
CA SER A 342 -15.25 -34.32 -4.42
C SER A 342 -16.11 -34.71 -5.63
N LYS A 343 -15.52 -35.37 -6.63
CA LYS A 343 -16.23 -35.92 -7.79
C LYS A 343 -17.32 -36.91 -7.41
N TYR A 344 -17.21 -37.59 -6.26
CA TYR A 344 -18.25 -38.53 -5.81
C TYR A 344 -19.50 -37.86 -5.26
N PHE A 345 -19.40 -36.57 -4.88
CA PHE A 345 -20.50 -35.75 -4.38
C PHE A 345 -21.12 -34.92 -5.51
N ALA A 346 -20.29 -34.35 -6.38
CA ALA A 346 -20.73 -33.56 -7.53
C ALA A 346 -21.14 -34.41 -8.74
N GLY A 347 -20.54 -35.59 -8.91
CA GLY A 347 -20.86 -36.53 -9.98
C GLY A 347 -22.26 -37.08 -9.79
N GLY A 348 -23.18 -36.69 -10.67
CA GLY A 348 -24.58 -37.08 -10.60
C GLY A 348 -24.74 -38.60 -10.56
N ARG A 349 -25.47 -39.10 -9.57
CA ARG A 349 -25.75 -40.53 -9.37
C ARG A 349 -27.14 -40.90 -9.85
N THR A 350 -27.32 -42.17 -10.22
CA THR A 350 -28.62 -42.73 -10.56
C THR A 350 -29.47 -42.93 -9.31
N LEU A 351 -30.77 -43.08 -9.53
CA LEU A 351 -31.75 -43.30 -8.47
C LEU A 351 -31.44 -44.55 -7.64
N ASP A 352 -31.07 -45.65 -8.30
CA ASP A 352 -30.74 -46.92 -7.64
C ASP A 352 -29.52 -46.80 -6.71
N ASP A 353 -28.50 -46.05 -7.13
CA ASP A 353 -27.31 -45.80 -6.31
C ASP A 353 -27.65 -44.99 -5.05
N ILE A 354 -28.56 -44.02 -5.16
CA ILE A 354 -29.01 -43.21 -4.02
C ILE A 354 -29.86 -44.06 -3.07
N ARG A 355 -30.78 -44.90 -3.58
CA ARG A 355 -31.52 -45.86 -2.75
C ARG A 355 -30.57 -46.77 -1.98
N GLN A 356 -29.60 -47.38 -2.68
CA GLN A 356 -28.61 -48.25 -2.04
C GLN A 356 -27.79 -47.51 -0.98
N LEU A 357 -27.41 -46.25 -1.22
CA LEU A 357 -26.71 -45.43 -0.23
C LEU A 357 -27.59 -45.11 0.98
N CYS A 358 -28.85 -44.76 0.78
CA CYS A 358 -29.77 -44.43 1.87
C CYS A 358 -30.03 -45.65 2.76
N HIS A 359 -30.18 -46.83 2.16
CA HIS A 359 -30.31 -48.10 2.87
C HIS A 359 -29.01 -48.50 3.58
N LYS A 360 -27.84 -48.32 2.96
CA LYS A 360 -26.54 -48.65 3.60
C LYS A 360 -26.21 -47.77 4.80
N CYS A 361 -26.67 -46.52 4.80
CA CYS A 361 -26.44 -45.57 5.87
C CYS A 361 -27.55 -45.55 6.94
N ASP A 362 -28.58 -46.39 6.81
CA ASP A 362 -29.72 -46.50 7.72
C ASP A 362 -30.39 -45.15 8.04
N PHE A 363 -30.62 -44.30 7.03
CA PHE A 363 -31.26 -42.98 7.24
C PHE A 363 -32.77 -43.05 7.58
N GLY A 364 -33.39 -44.24 7.56
CA GLY A 364 -34.81 -44.41 7.90
C GLY A 364 -35.79 -43.84 6.88
N LEU A 365 -35.32 -43.50 5.67
CA LEU A 365 -36.14 -42.99 4.58
C LEU A 365 -36.88 -44.13 3.89
N THR A 366 -38.16 -43.92 3.57
CA THR A 366 -38.90 -44.87 2.73
C THR A 366 -38.53 -44.68 1.25
N ASP A 367 -38.61 -45.75 0.45
CA ASP A 367 -38.30 -45.68 -0.98
C ASP A 367 -39.16 -44.62 -1.71
N ALA A 368 -40.40 -44.43 -1.26
CA ALA A 368 -41.31 -43.42 -1.81
C ALA A 368 -40.81 -41.97 -1.56
N ASP A 369 -40.24 -41.72 -0.37
CA ASP A 369 -39.67 -40.41 -0.02
C ASP A 369 -38.38 -40.15 -0.82
N ILE A 370 -37.54 -41.19 -0.99
CA ILE A 370 -36.32 -41.10 -1.80
C ILE A 370 -36.67 -40.75 -3.24
N ASP A 371 -37.67 -41.42 -3.83
CA ASP A 371 -38.11 -41.14 -5.19
C ASP A 371 -38.68 -39.73 -5.34
N ALA A 372 -39.46 -39.26 -4.36
CA ALA A 372 -40.04 -37.92 -4.37
C ALA A 372 -38.97 -36.82 -4.30
N VAL A 373 -37.91 -37.01 -3.50
CA VAL A 373 -36.78 -36.07 -3.43
C VAL A 373 -35.91 -36.17 -4.69
N PHE A 374 -35.68 -37.37 -5.21
CA PHE A 374 -34.88 -37.58 -6.40
C PHE A 374 -35.50 -36.93 -7.64
N ASN A 375 -36.81 -37.14 -7.87
CA ASN A 375 -37.52 -36.60 -9.02
C ASN A 375 -37.53 -35.06 -9.03
N GLU A 376 -37.50 -34.42 -7.85
CA GLU A 376 -37.46 -32.96 -7.74
C GLU A 376 -36.08 -32.38 -8.07
N MET A 377 -34.99 -33.09 -7.72
CA MET A 377 -33.62 -32.59 -7.87
C MET A 377 -32.90 -33.14 -9.10
N SER A 378 -33.41 -34.19 -9.74
CA SER A 378 -32.76 -34.81 -10.87
C SER A 378 -32.69 -33.87 -12.07
N LYS A 379 -31.47 -33.70 -12.60
CA LYS A 379 -31.23 -33.09 -13.91
C LYS A 379 -30.67 -34.20 -14.79
N ASP A 380 -31.35 -34.49 -15.90
CA ASP A 380 -30.99 -35.55 -16.83
C ASP A 380 -30.95 -36.96 -16.21
N GLY A 381 -31.83 -37.23 -15.23
CA GLY A 381 -31.92 -38.53 -14.56
C GLY A 381 -30.75 -38.83 -13.61
N LYS A 382 -29.93 -37.83 -13.29
CA LYS A 382 -28.86 -37.90 -12.31
C LYS A 382 -29.04 -36.82 -11.24
N CYS A 383 -28.69 -37.14 -10.01
CA CYS A 383 -28.78 -36.21 -8.88
C CYS A 383 -27.46 -36.20 -8.10
N SER A 384 -26.99 -35.01 -7.71
CA SER A 384 -25.82 -34.90 -6.83
C SER A 384 -26.21 -35.24 -5.38
N ILE A 385 -25.33 -35.90 -4.64
CA ILE A 385 -25.64 -36.36 -3.28
C ILE A 385 -25.90 -35.16 -2.35
N GLU A 386 -25.19 -34.04 -2.55
CA GLU A 386 -25.35 -32.85 -1.73
C GLU A 386 -26.71 -32.17 -1.97
N GLU A 387 -27.14 -32.05 -3.22
CA GLU A 387 -28.46 -31.51 -3.55
C GLU A 387 -29.58 -32.39 -2.99
N PHE A 388 -29.45 -33.71 -3.13
CA PHE A 388 -30.39 -34.67 -2.55
C PHE A 388 -30.48 -34.53 -1.02
N LYS A 389 -29.32 -34.52 -0.33
CA LYS A 389 -29.25 -34.39 1.13
C LYS A 389 -29.85 -33.08 1.62
N ASN A 390 -29.52 -31.97 0.96
CA ASN A 390 -30.03 -30.65 1.34
C ASN A 390 -31.55 -30.61 1.18
N GLN A 391 -32.08 -31.17 0.10
CA GLN A 391 -33.52 -31.20 -0.15
C GLN A 391 -34.25 -32.14 0.82
N ALA A 392 -33.69 -33.31 1.13
CA ALA A 392 -34.23 -34.22 2.13
C ALA A 392 -34.33 -33.55 3.51
N ARG A 393 -33.31 -32.76 3.88
CA ARG A 393 -33.30 -31.98 5.12
C ARG A 393 -34.34 -30.85 5.14
N VAL A 394 -34.50 -30.15 4.02
CA VAL A 394 -35.53 -29.10 3.88
C VAL A 394 -36.93 -29.68 4.05
N LYS A 395 -37.16 -30.91 3.57
CA LYS A 395 -38.42 -31.64 3.77
C LYS A 395 -38.58 -32.29 5.15
N GLY A 396 -37.57 -32.19 6.02
CA GLY A 396 -37.60 -32.78 7.36
C GLY A 396 -37.56 -34.30 7.37
N LEU A 397 -37.05 -34.91 6.29
CA LEU A 397 -36.91 -36.36 6.15
C LEU A 397 -35.55 -36.87 6.69
N MET A 398 -34.60 -35.95 6.89
CA MET A 398 -33.29 -36.12 7.53
C MET A 398 -33.04 -34.95 8.47
#